data_AF-A0A942VA87-F1
#
_entry.id   AF-A0A942VA87-F1
#
_cell.length_a   1.000
_cell.length_b   1.000
_cell.length_c   1.000
_cell.angle_alpha   90.00
_cell.angle_beta   90.00
_cell.angle_gamma   90.00
#
_symmetry.space_group_name_H-M   'P 1'
#
loop_
_entity.id
_entity.type
_entity.pdbx_description
1 polymer ?
#
loop_
_entity_poly.entity_id
_entity_poly.type
_entity_poly.pdbx_seq_one_letter_code
_entity_poly.pdbx_strand_id
1 'polypeptide(L)'
;MRKGLAFLICLLFAAQARAQMPYIEEVRALGAIAGQGLACGSAKYDTFELLARAILLTKSPSDKLQTDAIYAYSEEKANAYISKEMDGFYECAAINRRFDNQDIFKAVLYADGTIKMPDGQILTPRRPYDARMIYKEKPDSRREAKAIYNGREAKILKVDVKDDTLASMQRAKTNQPQVQLPSTVGRISRRR
;
A
#
# COMPACT_ATOMS: atom_id res chain seq x y z
N MET A 1 21.14 53.13 -24.80
CA MET A 1 20.28 51.95 -24.56
C MET A 1 21.10 50.68 -24.69
N ARG A 2 21.36 49.95 -23.58
CA ARG A 2 21.82 48.55 -23.54
C ARG A 2 21.70 48.10 -22.07
N LYS A 3 20.47 47.80 -21.66
CA LYS A 3 19.99 46.44 -21.36
C LYS A 3 20.73 45.83 -20.17
N GLY A 4 20.29 46.22 -18.97
CA GLY A 4 20.46 45.42 -17.77
C GLY A 4 19.66 44.13 -17.92
N LEU A 5 20.35 43.04 -18.25
CA LEU A 5 19.78 41.71 -18.41
C LEU A 5 20.80 40.67 -17.91
N ALA A 6 21.24 40.82 -16.67
CA ALA A 6 22.27 39.93 -16.12
C ALA A 6 21.97 39.38 -14.72
N PHE A 7 20.80 39.66 -14.12
CA PHE A 7 20.54 39.21 -12.75
C PHE A 7 19.20 38.51 -12.52
N LEU A 8 18.53 38.07 -13.59
CA LEU A 8 17.29 37.29 -13.52
C LEU A 8 17.48 35.78 -13.78
N ILE A 9 18.71 35.27 -13.72
CA ILE A 9 19.06 33.86 -14.04
C ILE A 9 19.43 33.04 -12.79
N CYS A 10 19.61 33.67 -11.62
CA CYS A 10 19.99 32.96 -10.38
C CYS A 10 18.82 32.27 -9.62
N LEU A 11 17.56 32.42 -10.05
CA LEU A 11 16.41 31.84 -9.33
C LEU A 11 15.91 30.49 -9.88
N LEU A 12 16.54 29.94 -10.92
CA LEU A 12 16.12 28.67 -11.53
C LEU A 12 16.89 27.44 -11.00
N PHE A 13 17.81 27.62 -10.04
CA PHE A 13 18.35 26.53 -9.22
C PHE A 13 17.51 26.31 -7.95
N ALA A 14 16.19 26.52 -8.05
CA ALA A 14 15.28 26.05 -7.02
C ALA A 14 15.46 24.55 -6.88
N ALA A 15 15.92 24.15 -5.69
CA ALA A 15 16.12 22.78 -5.30
C ALA A 15 14.97 21.89 -5.80
N GLN A 16 15.33 20.81 -6.50
CA GLN A 16 14.44 19.66 -6.68
C GLN A 16 14.18 19.10 -5.27
N ALA A 17 13.26 19.71 -4.52
CA ALA A 17 12.70 19.14 -3.32
C ALA A 17 11.98 17.88 -3.78
N ARG A 18 12.64 16.72 -3.64
CA ARG A 18 12.01 15.42 -3.85
C ARG A 18 10.83 15.37 -2.89
N ALA A 19 9.62 15.58 -3.41
CA ALA A 19 8.41 15.48 -2.61
C ALA A 19 8.40 14.10 -1.96
N GLN A 20 8.51 14.08 -0.63
CA GLN A 20 8.50 12.84 0.11
C GLN A 20 7.11 12.22 -0.04
N MET A 21 7.07 10.97 -0.49
CA MET A 21 5.82 10.24 -0.70
C MET A 21 5.01 10.22 0.62
N PRO A 22 3.68 10.39 0.58
CA PRO A 22 2.86 10.23 1.76
C PRO A 22 3.05 8.84 2.38
N TYR A 23 3.06 8.75 3.70
CA TYR A 23 3.36 7.52 4.44
C TYR A 23 2.52 6.31 3.98
N ILE A 24 1.21 6.47 3.77
CA ILE A 24 0.35 5.37 3.30
C ILE A 24 0.71 4.94 1.87
N GLU A 25 1.02 5.88 0.98
CA GLU A 25 1.41 5.55 -0.39
C GLU A 25 2.76 4.84 -0.43
N GLU A 26 3.69 5.23 0.45
CA GLU A 26 4.98 4.55 0.59
C GLU A 26 4.76 3.09 1.05
N VAL A 27 3.87 2.87 2.01
CA VAL A 27 3.55 1.53 2.49
C VAL A 27 2.84 0.68 1.42
N ARG A 28 1.96 1.27 0.61
CA ARG A 28 1.37 0.60 -0.57
C ARG A 28 2.43 0.18 -1.56
N ALA A 29 3.37 1.06 -1.89
CA ALA A 29 4.48 0.77 -2.78
C ALA A 29 5.35 -0.38 -2.24
N LEU A 30 5.66 -0.38 -0.94
CA LEU A 30 6.37 -1.49 -0.29
C LEU A 30 5.57 -2.80 -0.39
N GLY A 31 4.25 -2.75 -0.22
CA GLY A 31 3.36 -3.91 -0.39
C GLY A 31 3.43 -4.48 -1.80
N ALA A 32 3.26 -3.63 -2.82
CA ALA A 32 3.31 -4.04 -4.21
C ALA A 32 4.66 -4.67 -4.58
N ILE A 33 5.78 -4.07 -4.16
CA ILE A 33 7.12 -4.62 -4.38
C ILE A 33 7.28 -5.97 -3.68
N ALA A 34 6.81 -6.10 -2.43
CA ALA A 34 6.82 -7.37 -1.71
C ALA A 34 6.02 -8.46 -2.45
N GLY A 35 4.84 -8.12 -2.97
CA GLY A 35 4.00 -9.04 -3.74
C GLY A 35 4.69 -9.54 -5.01
N GLN A 36 5.35 -8.64 -5.74
CA GLN A 36 6.16 -9.00 -6.91
C GLN A 36 7.35 -9.89 -6.55
N GLY A 37 8.11 -9.54 -5.51
CA GLY A 37 9.26 -10.32 -5.04
C GLY A 37 8.84 -11.73 -4.61
N LEU A 38 7.71 -11.84 -3.91
CA LEU A 38 7.11 -13.12 -3.51
C LEU A 38 6.69 -13.95 -4.71
N ALA A 39 5.92 -13.36 -5.63
CA ALA A 39 5.41 -14.05 -6.81
C ALA A 39 6.52 -14.55 -7.74
N CYS A 40 7.57 -13.74 -7.93
CA CYS A 40 8.72 -14.08 -8.75
C CYS A 40 9.78 -14.92 -8.03
N GLY A 41 9.62 -15.18 -6.73
CA GLY A 41 10.54 -16.00 -5.94
C GLY A 41 11.94 -15.38 -5.80
N SER A 42 12.02 -14.08 -5.53
CA SER A 42 13.30 -13.42 -5.24
C SER A 42 13.98 -14.06 -4.02
N ALA A 43 15.29 -14.26 -4.11
CA ALA A 43 16.10 -14.80 -3.02
C ALA A 43 16.23 -13.85 -1.82
N LYS A 44 15.99 -12.54 -2.02
CA LYS A 44 16.06 -11.52 -0.96
C LYS A 44 14.68 -11.16 -0.40
N TYR A 45 13.66 -11.94 -0.74
CA TYR A 45 12.27 -11.66 -0.37
C TYR A 45 12.08 -11.54 1.15
N ASP A 46 12.59 -12.50 1.92
CA ASP A 46 12.44 -12.51 3.38
C ASP A 46 13.08 -11.29 4.04
N THR A 47 14.28 -10.90 3.58
CA THR A 47 14.95 -9.67 4.02
C THR A 47 14.13 -8.44 3.67
N PHE A 48 13.52 -8.41 2.48
CA PHE A 48 12.67 -7.29 2.07
C PHE A 48 11.42 -7.18 2.95
N GLU A 49 10.72 -8.30 3.21
CA GLU A 49 9.54 -8.31 4.10
C GLU A 49 9.86 -7.77 5.49
N LEU A 50 10.99 -8.22 6.06
CA LEU A 50 11.44 -7.74 7.35
C LEU A 50 11.63 -6.22 7.33
N LEU A 51 12.38 -5.70 6.36
CA LEU A 51 12.67 -4.27 6.24
C LEU A 51 11.41 -3.45 5.93
N ALA A 52 10.54 -3.91 5.04
CA ALA A 52 9.30 -3.23 4.67
C ALA A 52 8.36 -3.09 5.88
N ARG A 53 8.21 -4.15 6.67
CA ARG A 53 7.42 -4.12 7.92
C ARG A 53 8.06 -3.23 8.96
N ALA A 54 9.39 -3.26 9.08
CA ALA A 54 10.11 -2.36 9.97
C ALA A 54 9.85 -0.90 9.59
N ILE A 55 9.99 -0.54 8.30
CA ILE A 55 9.73 0.81 7.79
C ILE A 55 8.28 1.24 8.07
N LEU A 56 7.30 0.37 7.80
CA LEU A 56 5.90 0.60 8.12
C LEU A 56 5.73 0.97 9.60
N LEU A 57 6.23 0.14 10.51
CA LEU A 57 6.08 0.36 11.96
C LEU A 57 6.83 1.61 12.43
N THR A 58 8.07 1.79 11.98
CA THR A 58 8.97 2.84 12.42
C THR A 58 8.54 4.23 11.93
N LYS A 59 8.06 4.33 10.68
CA LYS A 59 7.62 5.61 10.10
C LYS A 59 6.17 5.98 10.45
N SER A 60 5.43 5.08 11.08
CA SER A 60 4.02 5.34 11.40
C SER A 60 3.87 6.56 12.33
N PRO A 61 3.05 7.55 11.95
CA PRO A 61 2.82 8.75 12.78
C PRO A 61 1.83 8.52 13.93
N SER A 62 0.97 7.50 13.86
CA SER A 62 -0.03 7.20 14.89
C SER A 62 -0.49 5.74 14.84
N ASP A 63 -1.05 5.24 15.94
CA ASP A 63 -1.51 3.85 16.02
C ASP A 63 -2.68 3.57 15.04
N LYS A 64 -3.52 4.58 14.78
CA LYS A 64 -4.56 4.53 13.74
C LYS A 64 -3.95 4.36 12.35
N LEU A 65 -3.03 5.24 11.97
CA LEU A 65 -2.39 5.18 10.64
C LEU A 65 -1.49 3.96 10.48
N GLN A 66 -0.93 3.44 11.58
CA GLN A 66 -0.21 2.16 11.57
C GLN A 66 -1.14 1.02 11.17
N THR A 67 -2.33 0.98 11.76
CA THR A 67 -3.33 -0.05 11.48
C THR A 67 -3.77 0.02 10.03
N ASP A 68 -4.12 1.22 9.54
CA ASP A 68 -4.50 1.44 8.15
C ASP A 68 -3.37 1.04 7.18
N ALA A 69 -2.12 1.33 7.53
CA ALA A 69 -0.94 0.95 6.76
C ALA A 69 -0.72 -0.57 6.70
N ILE A 70 -0.97 -1.31 7.79
CA ILE A 70 -0.87 -2.78 7.80
C ILE A 70 -1.85 -3.39 6.79
N TYR A 71 -3.09 -2.86 6.74
CA TYR A 71 -4.07 -3.29 5.74
C TYR A 71 -3.62 -2.93 4.32
N ALA A 72 -3.22 -1.67 4.09
CA ALA A 72 -2.79 -1.19 2.78
C ALA A 72 -1.59 -1.99 2.23
N TYR A 73 -0.60 -2.28 3.08
CA TYR A 73 0.54 -3.13 2.73
C TYR A 73 0.10 -4.53 2.29
N SER A 74 -0.75 -5.16 3.12
CA SER A 74 -1.17 -6.55 2.92
C SER A 74 -2.05 -6.71 1.68
N GLU A 75 -2.92 -5.73 1.44
CA GLU A 75 -3.78 -5.65 0.26
C GLU A 75 -2.95 -5.48 -1.02
N GLU A 76 -2.05 -4.49 -1.07
CA GLU A 76 -1.23 -4.26 -2.25
C GLU A 76 -0.25 -5.41 -2.54
N LYS A 77 0.27 -6.05 -1.49
CA LYS A 77 1.06 -7.27 -1.63
C LYS A 77 0.26 -8.40 -2.27
N ALA A 78 -0.97 -8.61 -1.83
CA ALA A 78 -1.85 -9.63 -2.41
C ALA A 78 -2.20 -9.29 -3.86
N ASN A 79 -2.58 -8.04 -4.14
CA ASN A 79 -2.93 -7.57 -5.48
C ASN A 79 -1.77 -7.76 -6.46
N ALA A 80 -0.56 -7.34 -6.07
CA ALA A 80 0.62 -7.51 -6.90
C ALA A 80 0.98 -8.98 -7.11
N TYR A 81 0.88 -9.83 -6.07
CA TYR A 81 1.11 -11.27 -6.21
C TYR A 81 0.13 -11.91 -7.21
N ILE A 82 -1.17 -11.67 -7.02
CA ILE A 82 -2.24 -12.21 -7.89
C ILE A 82 -2.07 -11.70 -9.31
N SER A 83 -1.79 -10.41 -9.49
CA SER A 83 -1.54 -9.84 -10.83
C SER A 83 -0.37 -10.53 -11.54
N LYS A 84 0.70 -10.89 -10.82
CA LYS A 84 1.84 -11.63 -11.38
C LYS A 84 1.52 -13.10 -11.64
N GLU A 85 0.60 -13.70 -10.89
CA GLU A 85 0.13 -15.06 -11.20
C GLU A 85 -0.73 -15.04 -12.47
N MET A 86 -1.62 -14.06 -12.61
CA MET A 86 -2.51 -13.89 -13.77
C MET A 86 -1.76 -13.59 -15.07
N ASP A 87 -0.61 -12.91 -15.00
CA ASP A 87 0.25 -12.68 -16.17
C ASP A 87 1.20 -13.86 -16.49
N GLY A 88 1.06 -14.98 -15.78
CA GLY A 88 1.87 -16.18 -15.98
C GLY A 88 3.32 -16.02 -15.52
N PHE A 89 3.57 -15.15 -14.54
CA PHE A 89 4.90 -14.83 -14.03
C PHE A 89 5.83 -14.20 -15.09
N TYR A 90 5.26 -13.42 -16.01
CA TYR A 90 6.00 -12.80 -17.10
C TYR A 90 7.15 -11.91 -16.58
N GLU A 91 8.31 -11.94 -17.23
CA GLU A 91 9.48 -11.10 -16.90
C GLU A 91 10.03 -11.24 -15.46
N CYS A 92 9.74 -12.35 -14.74
CA CYS A 92 10.22 -12.51 -13.37
C CYS A 92 11.75 -12.48 -13.22
N ALA A 93 12.51 -12.85 -14.25
CA ALA A 93 13.97 -12.72 -14.23
C ALA A 93 14.41 -11.24 -14.16
N ALA A 94 13.78 -10.36 -14.93
CA ALA A 94 14.08 -8.93 -14.90
C ALA A 94 13.59 -8.27 -13.60
N ILE A 95 12.42 -8.69 -13.11
CA ILE A 95 11.86 -8.23 -11.83
C ILE A 95 12.79 -8.61 -10.69
N ASN A 96 13.23 -9.87 -10.59
CA ASN A 96 14.15 -10.31 -9.54
C ASN A 96 15.47 -9.53 -9.59
N ARG A 97 16.04 -9.31 -10.78
CA ARG A 97 17.23 -8.48 -10.92
C ARG A 97 17.02 -7.05 -10.39
N ARG A 98 15.88 -6.42 -10.68
CA ARG A 98 15.57 -5.08 -10.17
C ARG A 98 15.31 -5.10 -8.67
N PHE A 99 14.56 -6.09 -8.21
CA PHE A 99 14.22 -6.29 -6.81
C PHE A 99 15.50 -6.40 -5.99
N ASP A 100 16.40 -7.31 -6.34
CA ASP A 100 17.62 -7.63 -5.58
C ASP A 100 18.64 -6.48 -5.52
N ASN A 101 18.51 -5.49 -6.42
CA ASN A 101 19.36 -4.31 -6.52
C ASN A 101 18.77 -3.06 -5.85
N GLN A 102 17.65 -3.19 -5.14
CA GLN A 102 17.06 -2.07 -4.39
C GLN A 102 17.99 -1.60 -3.26
N ASP A 103 18.07 -0.28 -3.08
CA ASP A 103 18.90 0.33 -2.04
C ASP A 103 18.43 -0.02 -0.61
N ILE A 104 17.16 -0.37 -0.42
CA ILE A 104 16.61 -0.78 0.87
C ILE A 104 17.44 -1.88 1.56
N PHE A 105 18.09 -2.76 0.79
CA PHE A 105 18.93 -3.83 1.33
C PHE A 105 20.24 -3.36 1.96
N LYS A 106 20.61 -2.09 1.74
CA LYS A 106 21.77 -1.46 2.40
C LYS A 106 21.37 -0.82 3.74
N ALA A 107 20.10 -0.83 4.11
CA ALA A 107 19.64 -0.31 5.39
C ALA A 107 20.09 -1.22 6.55
N VAL A 108 20.33 -0.61 7.71
CA VAL A 108 20.67 -1.31 8.96
C VAL A 108 19.48 -1.22 9.90
N LEU A 109 18.90 -2.36 10.27
CA LEU A 109 17.84 -2.47 11.27
C LEU A 109 18.45 -2.84 12.63
N TYR A 110 18.27 -1.98 13.62
CA TYR A 110 18.71 -2.22 14.99
C TYR A 110 17.63 -2.96 15.79
N ALA A 111 18.05 -3.59 16.90
CA ALA A 111 17.19 -4.45 17.71
C ALA A 111 15.97 -3.72 18.33
N ASP A 112 16.07 -2.42 18.53
CA ASP A 112 15.03 -1.55 19.09
C ASP A 112 14.03 -1.02 18.05
N GLY A 113 14.19 -1.41 16.77
CA GLY A 113 13.35 -0.96 15.66
C GLY A 113 13.86 0.32 14.98
N THR A 114 14.98 0.88 15.42
CA THR A 114 15.64 1.98 14.72
C THR A 114 16.19 1.50 13.37
N ILE A 115 16.11 2.33 12.33
CA ILE A 115 16.58 2.01 10.98
C ILE A 115 17.54 3.10 10.52
N LYS A 116 18.75 2.71 10.10
CA LYS A 116 19.66 3.58 9.36
C LYS A 116 19.50 3.30 7.87
N MET A 117 18.94 4.25 7.15
CA MET A 117 18.74 4.20 5.71
C MET A 117 20.06 4.40 4.94
N PRO A 118 20.14 3.96 3.67
CA PRO A 118 21.36 4.04 2.86
C PRO A 118 21.83 5.47 2.57
N ASP A 119 20.91 6.42 2.55
CA ASP A 119 21.17 7.85 2.41
C ASP A 119 21.68 8.50 3.71
N GLY A 120 21.82 7.72 4.79
CA GLY A 120 22.25 8.17 6.10
C GLY A 120 21.11 8.62 7.01
N GLN A 121 19.87 8.66 6.54
CA GLN A 121 18.73 9.02 7.38
C GLN A 121 18.54 7.99 8.50
N ILE A 122 18.32 8.44 9.73
CA ILE A 122 17.97 7.59 10.86
C ILE A 122 16.47 7.73 11.13
N LEU A 123 15.76 6.61 11.07
CA LEU A 123 14.34 6.50 11.39
C LEU A 123 14.19 5.85 12.76
N THR A 124 13.59 6.57 13.70
CA THR A 124 13.39 6.09 15.07
C THR A 124 11.90 5.84 15.30
N PRO A 125 11.51 4.68 15.84
CA PRO A 125 10.10 4.38 16.05
C PRO A 125 9.53 5.21 17.21
N ARG A 126 8.24 5.57 17.14
CA ARG A 126 7.54 6.26 18.25
C ARG A 126 7.57 5.46 19.55
N ARG A 127 7.58 4.13 19.44
CA ARG A 127 7.70 3.18 20.55
C ARG A 127 8.70 2.10 20.12
N PRO A 128 9.77 1.85 20.90
CA PRO A 128 10.69 0.76 20.61
C PRO A 128 9.97 -0.58 20.51
N TYR A 129 10.42 -1.43 19.60
CA TYR A 129 9.90 -2.78 19.42
C TYR A 129 11.04 -3.75 19.09
N ASP A 130 10.87 -5.03 19.42
CA ASP A 130 11.84 -6.06 19.06
C ASP A 130 11.73 -6.38 17.57
N ALA A 131 12.74 -5.99 16.79
CA ALA A 131 12.78 -6.21 15.35
C ALA A 131 12.76 -7.71 14.95
N ARG A 132 13.02 -8.63 15.87
CA ARG A 132 12.91 -10.09 15.60
C ARG A 132 11.47 -10.58 15.62
N MET A 133 10.53 -9.78 16.11
CA MET A 133 9.12 -10.17 16.27
C MET A 133 8.25 -9.81 15.06
N ILE A 134 8.74 -8.94 14.16
CA ILE A 134 7.94 -8.37 13.07
C ILE A 134 7.86 -9.27 11.83
N TYR A 135 8.85 -10.12 11.63
CA TYR A 135 8.87 -11.14 10.58
C TYR A 135 9.60 -12.37 11.09
N LYS A 136 9.00 -13.54 10.81
CA LYS A 136 9.65 -14.83 10.99
C LYS A 136 9.79 -15.43 9.61
N GLU A 137 11.03 -15.69 9.21
CA GLU A 137 11.31 -16.43 8.00
C GLU A 137 10.55 -17.75 8.04
N LYS A 138 9.90 -18.08 6.92
CA LYS A 138 9.19 -19.33 6.77
C LYS A 138 9.78 -20.08 5.59
N PRO A 139 10.17 -21.36 5.75
CA PRO A 139 10.48 -22.18 4.61
C PRO A 139 9.23 -22.25 3.72
N ASP A 140 9.41 -22.02 2.43
CA ASP A 140 8.35 -22.07 1.41
C ASP A 140 7.26 -20.98 1.48
N SER A 141 7.62 -19.75 1.86
CA SER A 141 6.74 -18.57 1.86
C SER A 141 5.88 -18.43 0.59
N ARG A 142 6.44 -18.73 -0.59
CA ARG A 142 5.72 -18.74 -1.88
C ARG A 142 4.65 -19.84 -1.98
N ARG A 143 4.90 -21.04 -1.44
CA ARG A 143 3.91 -22.13 -1.42
C ARG A 143 2.75 -21.80 -0.49
N GLU A 144 3.05 -21.22 0.68
CA GLU A 144 2.02 -20.77 1.62
C GLU A 144 1.19 -19.63 1.03
N ALA A 145 1.83 -18.67 0.36
CA ALA A 145 1.14 -17.60 -0.36
C ALA A 145 0.18 -18.17 -1.42
N LYS A 146 0.65 -19.12 -2.24
CA LYS A 146 -0.21 -19.83 -3.20
C LYS A 146 -1.39 -20.52 -2.50
N ALA A 147 -1.20 -21.13 -1.34
CA ALA A 147 -2.30 -21.73 -0.58
C ALA A 147 -3.30 -20.69 -0.01
N ILE A 148 -2.82 -19.51 0.41
CA ILE A 148 -3.67 -18.45 0.97
C ILE A 148 -4.44 -17.68 -0.11
N TYR A 149 -3.81 -17.46 -1.26
CA TYR A 149 -4.39 -16.72 -2.38
C TYR A 149 -5.23 -17.63 -3.28
N ASN A 150 -4.78 -18.85 -3.60
CA ASN A 150 -5.53 -19.81 -4.42
C ASN A 150 -6.56 -20.59 -3.57
N GLY A 151 -6.31 -20.81 -2.28
CA GLY A 151 -7.24 -21.50 -1.36
C GLY A 151 -8.49 -20.69 -0.98
N ARG A 152 -8.61 -19.45 -1.45
CA ARG A 152 -9.85 -18.66 -1.41
C ARG A 152 -10.67 -18.73 -2.70
N GLU A 153 -10.15 -19.30 -3.78
CA GLU A 153 -11.00 -19.67 -4.93
C GLU A 153 -11.86 -20.91 -4.62
N ALA A 154 -11.40 -21.82 -3.75
CA ALA A 154 -12.16 -23.01 -3.34
C ALA A 154 -13.08 -22.79 -2.12
N LYS A 155 -13.00 -21.63 -1.47
CA LYS A 155 -13.92 -21.19 -0.40
C LYS A 155 -14.58 -19.85 -0.72
N ILE A 156 -14.91 -19.62 -1.99
CA ILE A 156 -16.24 -19.06 -2.24
C ILE A 156 -17.17 -20.21 -1.87
N LEU A 157 -17.58 -20.26 -0.60
CA LEU A 157 -18.86 -20.86 -0.28
C LEU A 157 -19.81 -20.24 -1.29
N LYS A 158 -20.27 -21.04 -2.25
CA LYS A 158 -21.54 -20.78 -2.91
C LYS A 158 -22.50 -20.59 -1.75
N VAL A 159 -22.72 -19.34 -1.37
CA VAL A 159 -23.93 -19.00 -0.66
C VAL A 159 -24.97 -19.25 -1.73
N ASP A 160 -25.48 -20.48 -1.77
CA ASP A 160 -26.76 -20.75 -2.37
C ASP A 160 -27.72 -19.84 -1.60
N VAL A 161 -27.93 -18.64 -2.13
CA VAL A 161 -29.01 -17.77 -1.70
C VAL A 161 -30.25 -18.57 -2.01
N LYS A 162 -30.81 -19.25 -1.00
CA LYS A 162 -32.13 -19.84 -1.10
C LYS A 162 -33.08 -18.72 -1.54
N ASP A 163 -33.77 -18.98 -2.64
CA ASP A 163 -34.68 -18.08 -3.38
C ASP A 163 -35.68 -17.33 -2.50
N ASP A 164 -35.96 -17.84 -1.29
CA ASP A 164 -36.85 -17.23 -0.30
C ASP A 164 -36.43 -15.80 0.11
N THR A 165 -35.14 -15.46 -0.06
CA THR A 165 -34.60 -14.13 0.30
C THR A 165 -34.83 -13.09 -0.81
N LEU A 166 -34.85 -13.51 -2.09
CA LEU A 166 -35.11 -12.61 -3.22
C LEU A 166 -36.60 -12.26 -3.33
N ALA A 167 -37.48 -13.21 -3.03
CA ALA A 167 -38.93 -12.98 -2.99
C ALA A 167 -39.35 -11.99 -1.89
N SER A 168 -38.66 -12.00 -0.75
CA SER A 168 -38.94 -11.09 0.37
C SER A 168 -38.38 -9.68 0.14
N MET A 169 -37.27 -9.53 -0.61
CA MET A 169 -36.77 -8.21 -1.02
C MET A 169 -37.62 -7.54 -2.11
N GLN A 170 -38.24 -8.32 -3.01
CA GLN A 170 -39.16 -7.77 -4.02
C GLN A 170 -40.49 -7.30 -3.42
N ARG A 171 -41.03 -8.01 -2.41
CA ARG A 171 -42.24 -7.58 -1.70
C ARG A 171 -42.02 -6.35 -0.81
N ALA A 172 -40.80 -6.15 -0.29
CA ALA A 172 -40.45 -4.96 0.50
C ALA A 172 -40.31 -3.67 -0.34
N LYS A 173 -40.09 -3.77 -1.66
CA LYS A 173 -40.07 -2.60 -2.57
C LYS A 173 -41.47 -2.09 -2.95
N THR A 174 -42.53 -2.85 -2.70
CA THR A 174 -43.90 -2.46 -3.09
C THR A 174 -44.65 -1.66 -2.02
N ASN A 175 -44.12 -1.57 -0.79
CA ASN A 175 -44.75 -0.81 0.32
C ASN A 175 -43.78 0.21 0.95
N GLN A 176 -43.29 1.16 0.17
CA GLN A 176 -42.77 2.42 0.71
C GLN A 176 -43.86 3.50 0.68
N PRO A 177 -44.21 4.15 1.80
CA PRO A 177 -44.99 5.38 1.79
C PRO A 177 -44.22 6.49 1.06
N GLN A 178 -44.88 7.17 0.14
CA GLN A 178 -44.34 8.37 -0.52
C GLN A 178 -44.01 9.45 0.52
N VAL A 179 -42.74 9.81 0.63
CA VAL A 179 -42.32 11.06 1.29
C VAL A 179 -42.03 12.08 0.20
N GLN A 180 -42.89 13.10 0.13
CA GLN A 180 -42.81 14.23 -0.80
C GLN A 180 -41.55 15.06 -0.55
N LEU A 181 -40.79 15.35 -1.61
CA LEU A 181 -39.77 16.40 -1.62
C LEU A 181 -40.44 17.78 -1.71
N PRO A 182 -40.14 18.74 -0.81
CA PRO A 182 -40.50 20.13 -1.05
C PRO A 182 -39.58 20.74 -2.11
N SER A 183 -40.18 21.14 -3.23
CA SER A 183 -39.56 21.96 -4.26
C SER A 183 -39.54 23.43 -3.84
N THR A 184 -38.38 23.95 -3.44
CA THR A 184 -38.21 25.41 -3.38
C THR A 184 -36.79 25.81 -3.78
N VAL A 185 -36.68 26.27 -5.03
CA VAL A 185 -35.52 26.97 -5.56
C VAL A 185 -35.46 28.37 -4.92
N GLY A 186 -34.57 28.55 -3.94
CA GLY A 186 -34.31 29.84 -3.31
C GLY A 186 -33.38 30.70 -4.16
N ARG A 187 -33.94 31.64 -4.91
CA ARG A 187 -33.24 32.66 -5.70
C ARG A 187 -32.70 33.75 -4.75
N ILE A 188 -31.37 33.91 -4.68
CA ILE A 188 -30.73 35.04 -3.96
C ILE A 188 -31.05 36.33 -4.71
N SER A 189 -31.76 37.26 -4.06
CA SER A 189 -32.01 38.62 -4.56
C SER A 189 -31.10 39.61 -3.85
N ARG A 190 -30.19 40.24 -4.60
CA ARG A 190 -29.56 41.52 -4.23
C ARG A 190 -30.37 42.65 -4.86
N ARG A 191 -30.87 43.60 -4.07
CA ARG A 191 -31.05 45.03 -4.42
C ARG A 191 -30.97 45.86 -3.13
N ARG A 192 -29.91 46.66 -3.01
CA ARG A 192 -29.82 48.13 -3.19
C ARG A 192 -30.40 48.88 -2.01
#